data_AF-A0A4V2A2I2-F1
#
_entry.id   AF-A0A4V2A2I2-F1
#
_cell.length_a   1.000
_cell.length_b   1.000
_cell.length_c   1.000
_cell.angle_alpha   90.00
_cell.angle_beta   90.00
_cell.angle_gamma   90.00
#
_symmetry.space_group_name_H-M   'P 1'
#
loop_
_entity.id
_entity.type
_entity.pdbx_description
1 polymer ?
#
loop_
_entity_poly.entity_id
_entity_poly.type
_entity_poly.pdbx_seq_one_letter_code
_entity_poly.pdbx_strand_id
1 'polypeptide(L)'
;MKKSGVGSERQSSLLDAVVALSQDLSLDNVLQRIVDSASELVGATYGFLGVLDGRSSNRLGTFAVHGLDAEHQDMIGRLPQGQG
;
A
#
# COMPACT_ATOMS: atom_id res chain seq x y z
N MET A 1 -3.02 1.82 49.69
CA MET A 1 -2.50 2.59 48.53
C MET A 1 -2.17 1.67 47.38
N LYS A 2 -2.34 2.14 46.13
CA LYS A 2 -2.11 1.49 44.81
C LYS A 2 -3.25 0.63 44.24
N LYS A 3 -4.36 1.29 43.88
CA LYS A 3 -5.18 0.87 42.73
C LYS A 3 -4.75 1.71 41.52
N SER A 4 -3.87 1.20 40.66
CA SER A 4 -3.55 1.80 39.36
C SER A 4 -2.62 0.86 38.58
N GLY A 5 -3.18 -0.08 37.83
CA GLY A 5 -2.39 -0.98 36.97
C GLY A 5 -3.18 -1.49 35.76
N VAL A 6 -4.47 -1.80 35.95
CA VAL A 6 -5.31 -2.38 34.89
C VAL A 6 -5.75 -1.37 33.81
N GLY A 7 -5.75 -0.07 34.10
CA GLY A 7 -6.12 0.97 33.12
C GLY A 7 -5.04 1.24 32.07
N SER A 8 -3.77 1.29 32.50
CA SER A 8 -2.62 1.58 31.62
C SER A 8 -2.30 0.41 30.70
N GLU A 9 -2.39 -0.83 31.21
CA GLU A 9 -2.13 -2.06 30.44
C GLU A 9 -3.16 -2.23 29.30
N ARG A 10 -4.45 -1.98 29.58
CA ARG A 10 -5.51 -2.06 28.55
C ARG A 10 -5.40 -0.95 27.50
N GLN A 11 -4.97 0.26 27.89
CA GLN A 11 -4.74 1.36 26.96
C GLN A 11 -3.51 1.10 26.08
N SER A 12 -2.42 0.57 26.65
CA SER A 12 -1.24 0.17 25.88
C SER A 12 -1.57 -0.92 24.87
N SER A 13 -2.30 -1.96 25.31
CA SER A 13 -2.70 -3.06 24.43
C SER A 13 -3.61 -2.61 23.28
N LEU A 14 -4.48 -1.61 23.49
CA LEU A 14 -5.27 -1.00 22.41
C LEU A 14 -4.42 -0.19 21.44
N LEU A 15 -3.45 0.57 21.94
CA LEU A 15 -2.54 1.36 21.10
C LEU A 15 -1.63 0.45 20.27
N ASP A 16 -1.12 -0.62 20.87
CA ASP A 16 -0.30 -1.64 20.20
C ASP A 16 -1.10 -2.37 19.12
N ALA A 17 -2.40 -2.65 19.35
CA ALA A 17 -3.28 -3.22 18.33
C ALA A 17 -3.55 -2.24 17.17
N VAL A 18 -3.76 -0.97 17.46
CA VAL A 18 -3.94 0.07 16.42
C VAL A 18 -2.66 0.32 15.63
N VAL A 19 -1.50 0.25 16.28
CA VAL A 19 -0.18 0.30 15.65
C VAL A 19 0.09 -0.94 14.80
N ALA A 20 -0.27 -2.14 15.26
CA ALA A 20 -0.15 -3.36 14.48
C ALA A 20 -1.05 -3.34 13.22
N LEU A 21 -2.28 -2.82 13.35
CA LEU A 21 -3.19 -2.62 12.21
C LEU A 21 -2.71 -1.55 11.22
N SER A 22 -1.98 -0.53 11.69
CA SER A 22 -1.38 0.47 10.80
C SER A 22 -0.07 0.00 10.18
N GLN A 23 0.59 -0.99 10.78
CA GLN A 23 1.80 -1.64 10.27
C GLN A 23 1.50 -2.77 9.26
N ASP A 24 0.31 -3.38 9.30
CA ASP A 24 -0.15 -4.38 8.32
C ASP A 24 -0.65 -3.74 7.00
N LEU A 25 -0.65 -2.40 6.94
CA LEU A 25 -0.71 -1.63 5.71
C LEU A 25 0.70 -1.59 5.10
N SER A 26 1.15 -2.73 4.55
CA SER A 26 2.34 -2.70 3.68
C SER A 26 2.13 -1.60 2.63
N LEU A 27 3.19 -0.87 2.30
CA LEU A 27 3.12 0.16 1.26
C LEU A 27 2.46 -0.39 -0.01
N ASP A 28 2.78 -1.64 -0.35
CA ASP A 28 2.17 -2.39 -1.45
C ASP A 28 0.63 -2.50 -1.31
N ASN A 29 0.13 -2.92 -0.13
CA ASN A 29 -1.31 -3.04 0.13
C ASN A 29 -2.04 -1.68 0.11
N VAL A 30 -1.40 -0.62 0.61
CA VAL A 30 -1.96 0.74 0.55
C VAL A 30 -2.09 1.19 -0.89
N LEU A 31 -1.02 1.06 -1.67
CA LEU A 31 -0.99 1.47 -3.08
C LEU A 31 -2.00 0.64 -3.90
N GLN A 32 -2.14 -0.65 -3.60
CA GLN A 32 -3.13 -1.52 -4.24
C GLN A 32 -4.56 -1.03 -3.99
N ARG A 33 -4.91 -0.74 -2.74
CA ARG A 33 -6.25 -0.20 -2.42
C ARG A 33 -6.51 1.14 -3.12
N ILE A 34 -5.50 2.01 -3.22
CA ILE A 34 -5.64 3.30 -3.90
C ILE A 34 -5.90 3.10 -5.40
N VAL A 35 -5.08 2.29 -6.09
CA VAL A 35 -5.22 2.10 -7.54
C VAL A 35 -6.54 1.41 -7.89
N ASP A 36 -6.98 0.45 -7.07
CA ASP A 36 -8.27 -0.23 -7.25
C ASP A 36 -9.44 0.74 -7.11
N SER A 37 -9.51 1.46 -5.98
CA SER A 37 -10.60 2.41 -5.73
C SER A 37 -10.64 3.56 -6.76
N ALA A 38 -9.49 4.08 -7.17
CA ALA A 38 -9.43 5.12 -8.18
C ALA A 38 -9.88 4.61 -9.56
N SER A 39 -9.46 3.39 -9.94
CA SER A 39 -9.82 2.78 -11.22
C SER A 39 -11.31 2.47 -11.28
N GLU A 40 -11.88 1.93 -10.21
CA GLU A 40 -13.32 1.70 -10.08
C GLU A 40 -14.12 3.00 -10.18
N LEU A 41 -13.68 4.06 -9.49
CA LEU A 41 -14.35 5.36 -9.50
C LEU A 41 -14.44 6.00 -10.88
N VAL A 42 -13.40 5.84 -11.70
CA VAL A 42 -13.35 6.42 -13.07
C VAL A 42 -13.79 5.44 -14.15
N GLY A 43 -14.08 4.17 -13.80
CA GLY A 43 -14.41 3.12 -14.74
C GLY A 43 -13.24 2.69 -15.64
N ALA A 44 -12.00 2.79 -15.14
CA ALA A 44 -10.82 2.38 -15.91
C ALA A 44 -10.68 0.86 -15.95
N THR A 45 -10.40 0.31 -17.13
CA THR A 45 -10.09 -1.11 -17.31
C THR A 45 -8.73 -1.48 -16.72
N TYR A 46 -7.78 -0.54 -16.70
CA TYR A 46 -6.43 -0.73 -16.19
C TYR A 46 -5.95 0.52 -15.44
N GLY A 47 -5.19 0.31 -14.37
CA GLY A 47 -4.61 1.40 -13.57
C GLY A 47 -3.25 1.01 -13.01
N PHE A 48 -2.35 1.99 -12.88
CA PHE A 48 -1.01 1.79 -12.34
C PHE A 48 -0.65 2.91 -11.37
N LEU A 49 -0.09 2.53 -10.22
CA LEU A 49 0.43 3.48 -9.24
C LEU A 49 1.85 3.07 -8.86
N GLY A 50 2.80 4.00 -9.00
CA GLY A 50 4.21 3.76 -8.67
C GLY A 50 4.76 4.83 -7.74
N VAL A 51 5.65 4.45 -6.83
CA VAL A 51 6.37 5.37 -5.95
C VAL A 51 7.82 5.49 -6.42
N LEU A 52 8.30 6.71 -6.62
CA LEU A 52 9.68 6.98 -7.02
C LEU A 52 10.66 6.69 -5.87
N ASP A 53 11.78 6.05 -6.18
CA ASP A 53 12.87 5.86 -5.22
C ASP A 53 13.65 7.18 -5.06
N GLY A 54 13.75 7.68 -3.82
CA GLY A 54 14.48 8.90 -3.48
C GLY A 54 15.99 8.84 -3.72
N ARG A 55 16.57 7.64 -3.96
CA ARG A 55 18.01 7.47 -4.23
C ARG A 55 18.36 7.44 -5.72
N SER A 56 17.38 7.29 -6.61
CA SER A 56 17.61 7.27 -8.05
C SER A 56 16.41 7.90 -8.75
N SER A 57 16.62 9.06 -9.36
CA SER A 57 15.61 9.90 -9.99
C SER A 57 14.75 9.23 -11.08
N ASN A 58 15.09 8.00 -11.46
CA ASN A 58 14.51 7.31 -12.61
C ASN A 58 14.11 5.86 -12.34
N ARG A 59 13.95 5.46 -11.07
CA ARG A 59 13.48 4.13 -10.71
C ARG A 59 12.26 4.23 -9.81
N LEU A 60 11.18 3.60 -10.25
CA LEU A 60 10.02 3.35 -9.41
C LEU A 60 10.36 2.14 -8.52
N GLY A 61 10.20 2.32 -7.22
CA GLY A 61 10.55 1.33 -6.20
C GLY A 61 9.44 0.31 -5.96
N THR A 62 8.21 0.80 -5.76
CA THR A 62 7.02 -0.02 -5.50
C THR A 62 5.92 0.31 -6.48
N PHE A 63 5.18 -0.71 -6.92
CA PHE A 63 4.09 -0.59 -7.87
C PHE A 63 2.85 -1.36 -7.42
N ALA A 64 1.68 -0.78 -7.70
CA ALA A 64 0.39 -1.42 -7.61
C ALA A 64 -0.34 -1.33 -8.96
N VAL A 65 -1.11 -2.36 -9.29
CA VAL A 65 -1.74 -2.51 -10.61
C VAL A 65 -3.19 -2.97 -10.47
N HIS A 66 -4.09 -2.33 -11.23
CA HIS A 66 -5.49 -2.71 -11.35
C HIS A 66 -5.77 -3.33 -12.72
N GLY A 67 -6.61 -4.37 -12.74
CA GLY A 67 -7.17 -4.94 -13.98
C GLY A 67 -6.21 -5.82 -14.79
N LEU A 68 -4.97 -6.04 -14.32
CA LEU A 68 -4.01 -6.97 -14.91
C LEU A 68 -3.73 -8.10 -13.93
N ASP A 69 -4.00 -9.33 -14.35
CA ASP A 69 -3.51 -10.49 -13.63
C ASP A 69 -1.99 -10.69 -13.86
N ALA A 70 -1.39 -11.57 -13.07
CA ALA A 70 0.03 -11.86 -13.14
C ALA A 70 0.47 -12.42 -14.51
N GLU A 71 -0.43 -13.08 -15.23
CA GLU A 71 -0.15 -13.69 -16.54
C GLU A 71 -0.09 -12.62 -17.64
N HIS A 72 -0.95 -11.61 -17.57
CA HIS A 72 -0.94 -10.45 -18.46
C HIS A 72 0.18 -9.45 -18.12
N GLN A 73 0.63 -9.37 -16.86
CA GLN A 73 1.82 -8.58 -16.49
C GLN A 73 3.09 -9.09 -17.19
N ASP A 74 3.29 -10.40 -17.25
CA ASP A 74 4.44 -11.01 -17.93
C ASP A 74 4.43 -10.73 -19.45
N MET A 75 3.24 -10.62 -20.05
CA MET A 75 3.09 -10.29 -21.47
C MET A 75 3.41 -8.83 -21.83
N ILE A 76 3.19 -7.89 -20.90
CA ILE A 76 3.50 -6.47 -21.11
C ILE A 76 5.03 -6.23 -21.13
N GLY A 77 5.81 -7.18 -20.56
CA GLY A 77 7.26 -7.08 -20.48
C GLY A 77 7.69 -6.10 -19.40
N ARG A 78 8.22 -4.93 -19.76
CA ARG A 78 8.73 -3.98 -18.76
C ARG A 78 7.59 -3.13 -18.21
N LEU A 79 7.34 -3.23 -16.89
CA LEU A 79 6.42 -2.33 -16.20
C LEU A 79 6.79 -0.85 -16.44
N PRO A 80 5.80 0.05 -16.52
CA PRO A 80 6.03 1.47 -16.76
C PRO A 80 7.07 2.02 -15.79
N GLN A 81 8.08 2.74 -16.28
CA GLN A 81 9.17 3.29 -15.44
C GLN A 81 8.96 4.76 -15.06
N GLY A 82 7.76 5.31 -15.32
CA GLY A 82 7.47 6.72 -15.06
C GLY A 82 8.13 7.67 -16.07
N GLN A 83 8.35 7.21 -17.32
CA GLN A 83 8.94 8.05 -18.37
C GLN A 83 7.93 8.89 -19.17
N GLY A 84 6.63 8.75 -18.87
CA GLY A 84 5.56 9.40 -19.65
C GLY A 84 5.30 8.71 -20.97
#